data_AF-A0A1J5TUW6-F1
#
_entry.id   AF-A0A1J5TUW6-F1
#
_cell.length_a   1.000
_cell.length_b   1.000
_cell.length_c   1.000
_cell.angle_alpha   90.00
_cell.angle_beta   90.00
_cell.angle_gamma   90.00
#
_symmetry.space_group_name_H-M   'P 1'
#
loop_
_entity.id
_entity.type
_entity.pdbx_description
1 polymer ?
#
loop_
_entity_poly.entity_id
_entity_poly.type
_entity_poly.pdbx_seq_one_letter_code
_entity_poly.pdbx_strand_id
1 'polypeptide(L)'
;MSKMSKETFETNCGTNSEPFALQNLGTYMEPEFSENCILIIDPGMQIHHRAYAVVRYEDELYFRQYIERGNNKFLVPLNTQHDEIEIKNEFETIGCVVQQKQRKQKPLHYYHLNVKTKEMDFTISGKEKIKEGK
;
A
#
# COMPACT_ATOMS: atom_id res chain seq x y z
N MET A 1 45.95 -6.49 -1.83
CA MET A 1 44.82 -7.31 -2.29
C MET A 1 43.65 -7.00 -1.38
N SER A 2 42.69 -6.19 -1.85
CA SER A 2 41.51 -5.81 -1.06
C SER A 2 40.28 -6.41 -1.70
N LYS A 3 39.56 -7.25 -0.95
CA LYS A 3 38.16 -7.70 -1.11
C LYS A 3 37.95 -8.84 -0.11
N MET A 4 36.87 -8.95 0.64
CA MET A 4 35.55 -8.35 0.53
C MET A 4 34.90 -8.51 1.90
N SER A 5 34.37 -7.44 2.50
CA SER A 5 33.45 -7.57 3.63
C SER A 5 32.19 -8.28 3.13
N LYS A 6 31.86 -9.39 3.76
CA LYS A 6 30.61 -10.10 3.56
C LYS A 6 29.55 -9.27 4.27
N GLU A 7 28.97 -8.31 3.57
CA GLU A 7 27.82 -7.57 4.08
C GLU A 7 26.64 -8.53 4.14
N THR A 8 26.40 -8.99 5.36
CA THR A 8 25.20 -9.69 5.77
C THR A 8 24.03 -8.77 5.44
N PHE A 9 23.15 -9.19 4.53
CA PHE A 9 21.82 -8.60 4.42
C PHE A 9 21.12 -8.85 5.75
N GLU A 10 21.18 -7.86 6.64
CA GLU A 10 20.25 -7.77 7.76
C GLU A 10 18.88 -7.51 7.14
N THR A 11 18.21 -8.59 6.73
CA THR A 11 16.75 -8.63 6.81
C THR A 11 16.42 -8.23 8.24
N ASN A 12 15.88 -7.03 8.39
CA ASN A 12 15.48 -6.42 9.64
C ASN A 12 14.31 -7.26 10.21
N CYS A 13 14.66 -8.40 10.80
CA CYS A 13 13.80 -9.31 11.52
C CYS A 13 13.73 -8.78 12.95
N GLY A 14 12.88 -7.78 13.16
CA GLY A 14 12.81 -7.08 14.45
C GLY A 14 11.42 -6.58 14.83
N THR A 15 10.70 -5.89 13.93
CA THR A 15 9.40 -5.26 14.26
C THR A 15 8.45 -5.06 13.07
N ASN A 16 8.63 -5.74 11.93
CA ASN A 16 7.68 -5.65 10.81
C ASN A 16 6.61 -6.75 10.94
N SER A 17 5.41 -6.36 11.35
CA SER A 17 4.24 -7.24 11.41
C SER A 17 3.98 -7.91 10.06
N GLU A 18 3.60 -9.20 10.08
CA GLU A 18 3.31 -9.95 8.86
C GLU A 18 2.13 -9.33 8.10
N PRO A 19 2.13 -9.38 6.75
CA PRO A 19 1.00 -8.90 5.97
C PRO A 19 -0.30 -9.63 6.34
N PHE A 20 -1.40 -8.88 6.42
CA PHE A 20 -2.71 -9.41 6.79
C PHE A 20 -3.79 -8.98 5.80
N ALA A 21 -4.92 -9.67 5.84
CA ALA A 21 -6.04 -9.42 4.93
C ALA A 21 -7.14 -8.59 5.60
N LEU A 22 -7.68 -7.61 4.88
CA LEU A 22 -8.90 -6.88 5.23
C LEU A 22 -9.93 -6.99 4.10
N GLN A 23 -11.20 -6.83 4.42
CA GLN A 23 -12.25 -6.69 3.41
C GLN A 23 -12.59 -5.21 3.24
N ASN A 24 -12.62 -4.72 1.99
CA ASN A 24 -13.09 -3.37 1.68
C ASN A 24 -14.60 -3.27 1.88
N LEU A 25 -15.06 -2.27 2.61
CA LEU A 25 -16.48 -2.01 2.88
C LEU A 25 -16.86 -0.64 2.30
N GLY A 26 -18.04 -0.55 1.69
CA GLY A 26 -18.50 0.65 1.01
C GLY A 26 -17.73 0.96 -0.28
N THR A 27 -17.93 2.18 -0.79
CA THR A 27 -17.62 2.56 -2.17
C THR A 27 -16.59 3.71 -2.28
N TYR A 28 -15.98 4.12 -1.16
CA TYR A 28 -15.03 5.24 -1.12
C TYR A 28 -13.80 5.06 -2.03
N MET A 29 -13.41 3.81 -2.26
CA MET A 29 -12.19 3.46 -3.02
C MET A 29 -12.48 2.90 -4.41
N GLU A 30 -13.71 3.06 -4.89
CA GLU A 30 -14.07 2.76 -6.28
C GLU A 30 -13.49 3.81 -7.25
N PRO A 31 -13.18 3.44 -8.51
CA PRO A 31 -13.44 2.13 -9.13
C PRO A 31 -12.34 1.08 -8.93
N GLU A 32 -11.16 1.47 -8.43
CA GLU A 32 -10.02 0.54 -8.33
C GLU A 32 -10.31 -0.57 -7.32
N PHE A 33 -10.89 -0.23 -6.16
CA PHE A 33 -11.22 -1.17 -5.10
C PHE A 33 -12.73 -1.23 -4.90
N SER A 34 -13.37 -2.21 -5.54
CA SER A 34 -14.81 -2.45 -5.37
C SER A 34 -15.14 -2.87 -3.94
N GLU A 35 -16.39 -2.64 -3.55
CA GLU A 35 -16.92 -3.18 -2.29
C GLU A 35 -16.72 -4.70 -2.22
N ASN A 36 -16.42 -5.21 -1.01
CA ASN A 36 -16.16 -6.61 -0.71
C ASN A 36 -14.87 -7.20 -1.32
N CYS A 37 -14.02 -6.42 -1.98
CA CYS A 37 -12.70 -6.92 -2.38
C CYS A 37 -11.83 -7.21 -1.15
N ILE A 38 -10.96 -8.21 -1.26
CA ILE A 38 -9.99 -8.53 -0.21
C ILE A 38 -8.71 -7.75 -0.50
N LEU A 39 -8.24 -6.99 0.49
CA LEU A 39 -7.00 -6.22 0.47
C LEU A 39 -5.93 -6.99 1.25
N ILE A 40 -4.72 -7.06 0.73
CA ILE A 40 -3.55 -7.49 1.50
C ILE A 40 -2.80 -6.24 1.93
N ILE A 41 -2.69 -6.04 3.23
CA ILE A 41 -2.04 -4.91 3.88
C ILE A 41 -0.67 -5.36 4.37
N ASP A 42 0.37 -4.63 4.00
CA ASP A 42 1.73 -4.83 4.49
C ASP A 42 2.13 -3.71 5.45
N PRO A 43 2.24 -3.98 6.76
CA PRO A 43 2.69 -3.02 7.77
C PRO A 43 4.15 -2.59 7.58
N GLY A 44 4.97 -3.42 6.95
CA GLY A 44 6.38 -3.12 6.69
C GLY A 44 6.60 -2.18 5.50
N MET A 45 5.57 -1.93 4.69
CA MET A 45 5.63 -1.00 3.57
C MET A 45 5.46 0.44 4.05
N GLN A 46 6.52 1.25 3.91
CA GLN A 46 6.50 2.66 4.29
C GLN A 46 5.47 3.43 3.46
N ILE A 47 4.68 4.27 4.13
CA ILE A 47 3.73 5.15 3.46
C ILE A 47 4.49 6.19 2.62
N HIS A 48 3.99 6.44 1.42
CA HIS A 48 4.56 7.41 0.48
C HIS A 48 3.45 8.09 -0.32
N HIS A 49 3.76 9.23 -0.95
CA HIS A 49 2.84 9.93 -1.83
C HIS A 49 2.19 8.97 -2.84
N ARG A 50 0.85 9.04 -2.94
CA ARG A 50 -0.05 8.20 -3.75
C ARG A 50 -0.25 6.75 -3.30
N ALA A 51 0.38 6.31 -2.22
CA ALA A 51 0.13 4.97 -1.67
C ALA A 51 -1.35 4.80 -1.29
N TYR A 52 -1.88 3.60 -1.53
CA TYR A 52 -3.11 3.15 -0.92
C TYR A 52 -2.78 2.62 0.47
N ALA A 53 -3.39 3.18 1.51
CA ALA A 53 -3.01 2.88 2.88
C ALA A 53 -4.22 2.75 3.80
N VAL A 54 -4.03 1.96 4.86
CA VAL A 54 -4.88 1.97 6.03
C VAL A 54 -4.20 2.82 7.08
N VAL A 55 -4.89 3.87 7.52
CA VAL A 55 -4.39 4.86 8.46
C VAL A 55 -5.38 4.99 9.61
N ARG A 56 -4.86 5.10 10.83
CA ARG A 56 -5.65 5.55 11.98
C ARG A 56 -5.44 7.06 12.16
N TYR A 57 -6.53 7.80 12.17
CA TYR A 57 -6.54 9.26 12.34
C TYR A 57 -7.79 9.65 13.15
N GLU A 58 -7.63 10.49 14.17
CA GLU A 58 -8.73 10.90 15.07
C GLU A 58 -9.57 9.72 15.59
N ASP A 59 -8.88 8.67 16.06
CA ASP A 59 -9.46 7.41 16.57
C ASP A 59 -10.29 6.58 15.55
N GLU A 60 -10.32 6.98 14.29
CA GLU A 60 -10.99 6.27 13.20
C GLU A 60 -9.99 5.58 12.24
N LEU A 61 -10.42 4.49 11.60
CA LEU A 61 -9.65 3.78 10.59
C LEU A 61 -10.12 4.15 9.19
N TYR A 62 -9.18 4.62 8.37
CA TYR A 62 -9.42 5.04 7.00
C TYR A 62 -8.65 4.16 6.02
N PHE A 63 -9.36 3.59 5.06
CA PHE A 63 -8.76 3.09 3.82
C PHE A 63 -8.90 4.15 2.73
N ARG A 64 -7.78 4.81 2.40
CA ARG A 64 -7.73 5.95 1.47
C ARG A 64 -6.44 5.95 0.65
N GLN A 65 -6.40 6.78 -0.38
CA GLN A 65 -5.14 7.15 -0.99
C GLN A 65 -4.47 8.26 -0.17
N TYR A 66 -3.22 8.05 0.22
CA TYR A 66 -2.42 9.07 0.89
C TYR A 66 -1.81 10.01 -0.16
N ILE A 67 -2.10 11.30 -0.06
CA ILE A 67 -1.61 12.33 -0.98
C ILE A 67 -0.88 13.41 -0.20
N GLU A 68 0.31 13.75 -0.65
CA GLU A 68 1.08 14.90 -0.18
C GLU A 68 0.96 16.04 -1.20
N ARG A 69 0.51 17.23 -0.76
CA ARG A 69 0.46 18.46 -1.58
C ARG A 69 1.24 19.55 -0.86
N GLY A 70 2.48 19.76 -1.28
CA GLY A 70 3.41 20.62 -0.55
C GLY A 70 3.71 20.03 0.82
N ASN A 71 3.43 20.80 1.88
CA ASN A 71 3.63 20.36 3.27
C ASN A 71 2.40 19.66 3.86
N ASN A 72 1.27 19.66 3.14
CA ASN A 72 0.01 19.15 3.66
C ASN A 72 -0.20 17.70 3.19
N LYS A 73 -0.86 16.92 4.04
CA LYS A 73 -1.12 15.50 3.85
C LYS A 73 -2.62 15.26 3.83
N PHE A 74 -3.08 14.39 2.95
CA PHE A 74 -4.50 14.15 2.71
C PHE A 74 -4.78 12.66 2.63
N LEU A 75 -5.93 12.26 3.16
CA LEU A 75 -6.57 10.96 2.91
C LEU A 75 -7.68 11.18 1.88
N VAL A 76 -7.41 10.76 0.64
CA VAL A 76 -8.26 11.05 -0.52
C VAL A 76 -9.01 9.78 -0.95
N PRO A 77 -10.35 9.79 -1.03
CA PRO A 77 -11.10 8.69 -1.63
C PRO A 77 -10.88 8.67 -3.15
N LEU A 78 -10.94 7.49 -3.78
CA LEU A 78 -10.91 7.40 -5.24
C LEU A 78 -12.27 7.74 -5.86
N ASN A 79 -13.34 7.48 -5.12
CA ASN A 79 -14.68 7.88 -5.51
C ASN A 79 -14.87 9.37 -5.18
N THR A 80 -14.96 10.18 -6.23
CA THR A 80 -15.04 11.65 -6.16
C THR A 80 -16.35 12.19 -5.59
N GLN A 81 -17.31 11.33 -5.25
CA GLN A 81 -18.54 11.72 -4.55
C GLN A 81 -18.33 11.92 -3.04
N HIS A 82 -17.15 11.57 -2.53
CA HIS A 82 -16.80 11.69 -1.13
C HIS A 82 -15.68 12.72 -0.93
N ASP A 83 -15.72 13.40 0.20
CA ASP A 83 -14.73 14.42 0.54
C ASP A 83 -13.38 13.83 0.95
N GLU A 84 -12.32 14.58 0.66
CA GLU A 84 -10.98 14.31 1.18
C GLU A 84 -10.83 14.82 2.62
N ILE A 85 -9.93 14.19 3.37
CA ILE A 85 -9.59 14.59 4.74
C ILE A 85 -8.18 15.14 4.73
N GLU A 86 -8.00 16.40 5.14
CA GLU A 86 -6.69 16.95 5.44
C GLU A 86 -6.22 16.47 6.82
N ILE A 87 -5.04 15.86 6.87
CA ILE A 87 -4.42 15.40 8.11
C ILE A 87 -3.71 16.60 8.75
N LYS A 88 -4.26 17.09 9.86
CA LYS A 88 -3.70 18.25 10.60
C LYS A 88 -2.85 17.84 11.79
N ASN A 89 -3.11 16.66 12.33
CA ASN A 89 -2.46 16.12 13.52
C ASN A 89 -1.65 14.86 13.18
N GLU A 90 -1.08 14.21 14.20
CA GLU A 90 -0.44 12.92 14.04
C GLU A 90 -1.43 11.84 13.56
N PHE A 91 -0.92 10.88 12.82
CA PHE A 91 -1.65 9.71 12.35
C PHE A 91 -0.77 8.49 12.46
N GLU A 92 -1.39 7.32 12.59
CA GLU A 92 -0.68 6.04 12.62
C GLU A 92 -0.89 5.33 11.28
N THR A 93 0.21 4.88 10.67
CA THR A 93 0.13 4.01 9.49
C THR A 93 -0.04 2.57 9.94
N ILE A 94 -1.17 1.96 9.59
CA ILE A 94 -1.41 0.54 9.85
C ILE A 94 -0.71 -0.32 8.79
N GLY A 95 -0.67 0.15 7.55
CA GLY A 95 0.10 -0.45 6.47
C GLY A 95 -0.37 -0.01 5.08
N CYS A 96 0.41 -0.34 4.06
CA CYS A 96 0.04 -0.06 2.68
C CYS A 96 -0.64 -1.27 2.02
N VAL A 97 -1.59 -1.00 1.12
CA VAL A 97 -2.22 -2.04 0.32
C VAL A 97 -1.25 -2.52 -0.75
N VAL A 98 -0.78 -3.75 -0.62
CA VAL A 98 0.15 -4.35 -1.59
C VAL A 98 -0.55 -5.14 -2.67
N GLN A 99 -1.74 -5.68 -2.37
CA GLN A 99 -2.53 -6.48 -3.30
C GLN A 99 -4.02 -6.29 -3.06
N GLN A 100 -4.82 -6.53 -4.09
CA GLN A 100 -6.26 -6.74 -3.96
C GLN A 100 -6.73 -7.99 -4.70
N LYS A 101 -7.87 -8.54 -4.27
CA LYS A 101 -8.52 -9.66 -4.94
C LYS A 101 -10.04 -9.55 -4.85
N GLN A 102 -10.68 -9.47 -6.01
CA GLN A 102 -12.12 -9.65 -6.12
C GLN A 102 -12.48 -11.13 -6.32
N ARG A 103 -13.71 -11.50 -5.95
CA ARG A 103 -14.22 -12.85 -6.14
C ARG A 103 -14.18 -13.23 -7.63
N LYS A 104 -13.63 -14.40 -7.95
CA LYS A 104 -13.45 -14.94 -9.32
C LYS A 104 -12.52 -14.13 -10.23
N GLN A 105 -11.89 -13.06 -9.76
CA GLN A 105 -10.87 -12.33 -10.50
C GLN A 105 -9.46 -12.74 -10.06
N LYS A 106 -8.48 -12.45 -10.91
CA LYS A 106 -7.07 -12.61 -10.53
C LYS A 106 -6.67 -11.53 -9.52
N PRO A 107 -5.72 -11.81 -8.63
CA PRO A 107 -5.19 -10.78 -7.74
C PRO A 107 -4.43 -9.72 -8.55
N LEU A 108 -4.58 -8.48 -8.13
CA LEU A 108 -3.81 -7.35 -8.62
C LEU A 108 -2.79 -6.94 -7.57
N HIS A 109 -1.62 -6.54 -8.02
CA HIS A 109 -0.47 -6.16 -7.21
C HIS A 109 -0.12 -4.70 -7.49
N TYR A 110 0.21 -3.95 -6.43
CA TYR A 110 0.53 -2.52 -6.55
C TYR A 110 2.02 -2.21 -6.48
N TYR A 111 2.79 -3.13 -5.87
CA TYR A 111 4.24 -3.00 -5.72
C TYR A 111 4.96 -4.12 -6.46
N HIS A 112 5.98 -3.76 -7.24
CA HIS A 112 6.75 -4.69 -8.05
C HIS A 112 8.24 -4.47 -7.81
N LEU A 113 8.99 -5.55 -7.59
CA LEU A 113 10.45 -5.45 -7.44
C LEU A 113 11.07 -5.00 -8.76
N ASN A 114 11.72 -3.85 -8.74
CA ASN A 114 12.56 -3.39 -9.83
C ASN A 114 13.87 -4.19 -9.83
N VAL A 115 14.06 -5.04 -10.83
CA VAL A 115 15.22 -5.95 -10.87
C VAL A 115 16.57 -5.21 -10.98
N LYS A 116 16.57 -3.96 -11.46
CA LYS A 116 17.76 -3.13 -11.64
C LYS A 116 18.11 -2.38 -10.36
N THR A 117 17.15 -1.66 -9.77
CA THR A 117 17.39 -0.84 -8.57
C THR A 117 17.28 -1.65 -7.27
N LYS A 118 16.64 -2.82 -7.31
CA LYS A 118 16.26 -3.64 -6.14
C LYS A 118 15.24 -2.96 -5.20
N GLU A 119 14.59 -1.91 -5.68
CA GLU A 119 13.52 -1.20 -4.95
C GLU A 119 12.13 -1.69 -5.38
N MET A 120 11.10 -1.36 -4.60
CA MET A 120 9.71 -1.67 -4.93
C MET A 120 9.07 -0.50 -5.69
N ASP A 121 8.71 -0.72 -6.95
CA ASP A 121 8.01 0.28 -7.76
C ASP A 121 6.50 0.21 -7.48
N PHE A 122 5.93 1.34 -7.06
CA PHE A 122 4.47 1.49 -6.90
C PHE A 122 3.78 1.79 -8.24
N THR A 123 2.58 1.24 -8.40
CA THR A 123 1.69 1.51 -9.55
C THR A 123 0.32 1.90 -9.06
N ILE A 124 -0.27 2.93 -9.68
CA ILE A 124 -1.59 3.44 -9.27
C ILE A 124 -2.73 2.48 -9.61
N SER A 125 -2.61 1.75 -10.72
CA SER A 125 -3.55 0.72 -11.11
C SER A 125 -2.89 -0.63 -10.93
N GLY A 126 -3.57 -1.52 -10.23
CA GLY A 126 -3.02 -2.81 -9.87
C GLY A 126 -2.74 -3.66 -11.11
N LYS A 127 -1.65 -4.42 -11.07
CA LYS A 127 -1.24 -5.31 -12.18
C LYS A 127 -1.35 -6.77 -11.78
N GLU A 128 -1.78 -7.61 -12.72
CA GLU A 128 -1.65 -9.05 -12.53
C GLU A 128 -0.18 -9.44 -12.40
N LYS A 129 0.12 -10.46 -11.59
CA LYS A 129 1.46 -11.03 -11.53
C LYS A 129 1.79 -11.64 -12.90
N ILE A 130 2.81 -11.10 -13.56
CA ILE A 130 3.35 -11.68 -14.79
C ILE A 130 3.90 -13.06 -14.42
N LYS A 131 3.35 -14.12 -15.04
CA LYS A 131 3.97 -15.45 -14.94
C LYS A 131 5.25 -15.39 -15.76
N GLU A 132 6.39 -15.37 -15.10
CA GLU A 132 7.65 -15.65 -15.78
C GLU A 132 7.53 -17.06 -16.40
N GLY A 133 7.70 -17.12 -17.72
CA GLY A 133 7.59 -18.36 -18.47
C GLY A 133 8.56 -19.40 -17.93
N LYS A 134 8.06 -20.61 -17.67
CA LYS A 134 8.90 -21.79 -17.48
C LYS A 134 9.52 -22.20 -18.81
#